data_AF-D6XBA5-F1
#
_entry.id   AF-D6XBA5-F1
#
_cell.length_a   1.000
_cell.length_b   1.000
_cell.length_c   1.000
_cell.angle_alpha   90.00
_cell.angle_beta   90.00
_cell.angle_gamma   90.00
#
_symmetry.space_group_name_H-M   'P 1'
#
loop_
_entity.id
_entity.type
_entity.pdbx_description
1 polymer ?
#
loop_
_entity_poly.entity_id
_entity_poly.type
_entity_poly.pdbx_seq_one_letter_code
_entity_poly.pdbx_strand_id
1 'polypeptide(L)'
;AGEVLLDGVPLRELTHDDLRRSIGYAFERPALLGGTVEEEIGLALPSPAPARIREAARTAHADDFVRRLPDGYDTLVADAPRSGGESQRLGLARAFAHGGRLLILDDALSSLDTVTEARIAEAL
;
A
#
# COMPACT_ATOMS: atom_id res chain seq x y z
N ALA A 1 -0.57 -21.15 26.83
CA ALA A 1 -0.53 -21.07 25.36
C ALA A 1 -1.56 -20.05 24.91
N GLY A 2 -1.26 -19.27 23.86
CA GLY A 2 -2.20 -18.33 23.25
C GLY A 2 -2.54 -18.76 21.82
N GLU A 3 -3.63 -18.23 21.29
CA GLU A 3 -4.10 -18.49 19.93
C GLU A 3 -4.42 -17.17 19.23
N VAL A 4 -4.13 -17.10 17.94
CA VAL A 4 -4.47 -15.96 17.08
C VAL A 4 -5.41 -16.46 15.99
N LEU A 5 -6.51 -15.74 15.78
CA LEU A 5 -7.55 -16.09 14.82
C LEU A 5 -7.76 -14.92 13.85
N LEU A 6 -8.03 -15.24 12.59
CA LEU A 6 -8.54 -14.30 11.59
C LEU A 6 -9.96 -14.73 11.24
N ASP A 7 -10.94 -13.86 11.49
CA ASP A 7 -12.38 -14.17 11.29
C ASP A 7 -12.83 -15.48 11.97
N GLY A 8 -12.25 -15.79 13.13
CA GLY A 8 -12.56 -17.01 13.90
C GLY A 8 -11.83 -18.28 13.43
N VAL A 9 -10.98 -18.20 12.41
CA VAL A 9 -10.12 -19.30 11.95
C VAL A 9 -8.73 -19.17 12.56
N PRO A 10 -8.20 -20.18 13.26
CA PRO A 10 -6.84 -20.14 13.78
C PRO A 10 -5.81 -19.93 12.66
N LEU A 11 -4.87 -18.99 12.84
CA LEU A 11 -3.90 -18.66 11.78
C LEU A 11 -3.07 -19.87 11.32
N ARG A 12 -2.80 -20.81 12.22
CA ARG A 12 -2.06 -22.06 11.93
C ARG A 12 -2.80 -23.02 10.99
N GLU A 13 -4.11 -22.82 10.78
CA GLU A 13 -4.95 -23.61 9.87
C GLU A 13 -5.05 -22.97 8.48
N LEU A 14 -4.59 -21.73 8.32
CA LEU A 14 -4.55 -21.02 7.04
C LEU A 14 -3.23 -21.28 6.31
N THR A 15 -3.29 -21.35 4.98
CA THR A 15 -2.05 -21.42 4.19
C THR A 15 -1.37 -20.06 4.13
N HIS A 16 -0.07 -20.04 3.81
CA HIS A 16 0.63 -18.76 3.60
C HIS A 16 0.01 -17.92 2.49
N ASP A 17 -0.57 -18.55 1.46
CA ASP A 17 -1.22 -17.84 0.37
C ASP A 17 -2.55 -17.22 0.80
N ASP A 18 -3.32 -17.90 1.67
CA ASP A 18 -4.53 -17.33 2.27
C ASP A 18 -4.19 -16.09 3.10
N LEU A 19 -3.13 -16.18 3.93
CA LEU A 19 -2.68 -15.05 4.75
C LEU A 19 -2.21 -13.89 3.88
N ARG A 20 -1.39 -14.13 2.86
CA ARG A 20 -0.90 -13.09 1.96
C ARG A 20 -2.02 -12.38 1.21
N ARG A 21 -3.06 -13.09 0.79
CA ARG A 21 -4.24 -12.51 0.11
C ARG A 21 -5.22 -11.85 1.07
N SER A 22 -5.18 -12.20 2.35
CA SER A 22 -6.11 -11.67 3.34
C SER A 22 -5.55 -10.47 4.10
N ILE A 23 -4.23 -10.29 4.15
CA ILE A 23 -3.60 -9.25 4.99
C ILE A 23 -2.82 -8.28 4.11
N GLY A 24 -3.25 -7.02 4.10
CA GLY A 24 -2.46 -5.90 3.58
C GLY A 24 -1.60 -5.30 4.68
N TYR A 25 -0.42 -4.78 4.32
CA TYR A 25 0.48 -4.13 5.28
C TYR A 25 1.14 -2.89 4.68
N ALA A 26 1.33 -1.87 5.53
CA ALA A 26 2.15 -0.71 5.23
C ALA A 26 3.13 -0.50 6.39
N PHE A 27 4.41 -0.28 6.08
CA PHE A 27 5.49 -0.08 7.04
C PHE A 27 6.00 1.37 6.97
N GLU A 28 6.61 1.84 8.07
CA GLU A 28 7.29 3.13 8.19
C GLU A 28 8.22 3.41 7.00
N ARG A 29 8.98 2.38 6.59
CA ARG A 29 9.88 2.40 5.44
C ARG A 29 9.51 1.27 4.48
N PRO A 30 8.61 1.51 3.52
CA PRO A 30 8.21 0.47 2.59
C PRO A 30 9.40 0.12 1.69
N ALA A 31 9.67 -1.18 1.56
CA ALA A 31 10.53 -1.67 0.50
C ALA A 31 9.78 -1.49 -0.82
N LEU A 32 10.27 -0.58 -1.66
CA LEU A 32 9.77 -0.37 -3.02
C LEU A 32 10.67 -1.19 -3.95
N LEU A 33 10.09 -2.22 -4.54
CA LEU A 33 10.77 -3.28 -5.27
C LEU A 33 10.71 -2.89 -6.75
N GLY A 34 11.86 -2.86 -7.42
CA GLY A 34 12.02 -2.22 -8.73
C GLY A 34 10.94 -2.55 -9.76
N GLY A 35 10.54 -1.54 -10.53
CA GLY A 35 9.45 -1.54 -11.51
C GLY A 35 8.95 -0.11 -11.74
N THR A 36 7.82 0.04 -12.42
CA THR A 36 7.06 1.28 -12.53
C THR A 36 6.25 1.57 -11.27
N VAL A 37 5.80 2.81 -11.07
CA VAL A 37 4.91 3.15 -9.94
C VAL A 37 3.61 2.35 -9.99
N GLU A 38 3.10 2.09 -11.20
CA GLU A 38 1.94 1.21 -11.40
C GLU A 38 2.19 -0.20 -10.89
N GLU A 39 3.28 -0.83 -11.31
CA GLU A 39 3.66 -2.18 -10.88
C GLU A 39 3.91 -2.27 -9.37
N GLU A 40 4.50 -1.23 -8.77
CA GLU A 40 4.75 -1.17 -7.34
C GLU A 40 3.46 -1.16 -6.52
N ILE A 41 2.50 -0.32 -6.89
CA ILE A 41 1.19 -0.28 -6.21
C ILE A 41 0.44 -1.60 -6.45
N GLY A 42 0.60 -2.21 -7.62
CA GLY A 42 -0.02 -3.47 -8.01
C GLY A 42 0.68 -4.74 -7.51
N LEU A 43 1.85 -4.65 -6.86
CA LEU A 43 2.77 -5.78 -6.67
C LEU A 43 2.14 -7.01 -5.97
N ALA A 44 1.20 -6.79 -5.06
CA ALA A 44 0.54 -7.86 -4.31
C ALA A 44 -0.73 -8.39 -4.98
N LEU A 45 -1.11 -7.87 -6.16
CA LEU A 45 -2.33 -8.25 -6.86
C LEU A 45 -2.07 -9.35 -7.90
N PRO A 46 -2.88 -10.42 -7.93
CA PRO A 46 -2.77 -11.46 -8.96
C PRO A 46 -3.21 -10.95 -10.35
N SER A 47 -4.07 -9.91 -10.38
CA SER A 47 -4.48 -9.23 -11.60
C SER A 47 -4.62 -7.72 -11.31
N PRO A 48 -3.54 -6.94 -11.46
CA PRO A 48 -3.59 -5.50 -11.24
C PRO A 48 -4.47 -4.84 -12.31
N ALA A 49 -5.61 -4.29 -11.89
CA ALA A 49 -6.44 -3.45 -12.75
C ALA A 49 -5.99 -1.98 -12.60
N PRO A 50 -5.69 -1.25 -13.70
CA PRO A 50 -5.25 0.14 -13.61
C PRO A 50 -6.21 1.04 -12.84
N ALA A 51 -7.53 0.81 -12.96
CA ALA A 51 -8.54 1.54 -12.21
C ALA A 51 -8.38 1.38 -10.68
N ARG A 52 -8.10 0.15 -10.21
CA ARG A 52 -7.90 -0.15 -8.79
C ARG A 52 -6.61 0.48 -8.28
N ILE A 53 -5.54 0.45 -9.07
CA ILE A 53 -4.26 1.09 -8.75
C ILE A 53 -4.44 2.60 -8.59
N ARG A 54 -5.11 3.24 -9.56
CA ARG A 54 -5.40 4.68 -9.53
C ARG A 54 -6.29 5.04 -8.34
N GLU A 55 -7.28 4.21 -8.01
CA GLU A 55 -8.13 4.41 -6.83
C GLU A 55 -7.32 4.34 -5.54
N ALA A 56 -6.54 3.29 -5.35
CA ALA A 56 -5.70 3.11 -4.17
C ALA A 56 -4.67 4.24 -4.00
N ALA A 57 -4.08 4.70 -5.11
CA ALA A 57 -3.20 5.86 -5.13
C ALA A 57 -3.93 7.15 -4.71
N ARG A 58 -5.19 7.35 -5.09
CA ARG A 58 -5.99 8.50 -4.63
C ARG A 58 -6.31 8.40 -3.15
N THR A 59 -6.73 7.24 -2.67
CA THR A 59 -7.02 6.99 -1.25
C THR A 59 -5.78 7.25 -0.38
N ALA A 60 -4.60 6.88 -0.85
CA ALA A 60 -3.34 7.14 -0.17
C ALA A 60 -2.77 8.55 -0.41
N HIS A 61 -3.47 9.44 -1.11
CA HIS A 61 -2.97 10.77 -1.52
C HIS A 61 -1.63 10.73 -2.29
N ALA A 62 -1.41 9.65 -3.04
CA ALA A 62 -0.24 9.48 -3.88
C ALA A 62 -0.44 9.97 -5.33
N ASP A 63 -1.68 9.93 -5.84
CA ASP A 63 -2.00 10.26 -7.24
C ASP A 63 -1.46 11.64 -7.67
N ASP A 64 -1.57 12.64 -6.80
CA ASP A 64 -1.15 14.02 -7.09
C ASP A 64 0.36 14.14 -7.36
N PHE A 65 1.21 13.45 -6.58
CA PHE A 65 2.65 13.51 -6.82
C PHE A 65 3.07 12.58 -7.96
N VAL A 66 2.43 11.42 -8.09
CA VAL A 66 2.72 10.47 -9.17
C VAL A 66 2.46 11.13 -10.52
N ARG A 67 1.36 11.87 -10.69
CA ARG A 67 1.06 12.61 -11.94
C ARG A 67 2.05 13.72 -12.29
N ARG A 68 2.87 14.17 -11.33
CA ARG A 68 3.92 15.18 -11.54
C ARG A 68 5.25 14.58 -11.94
N LEU A 69 5.40 13.25 -11.87
CA LEU A 69 6.58 12.56 -12.38
C LEU A 69 6.62 12.63 -13.92
N PRO A 70 7.82 12.57 -14.54
CA PRO A 70 7.96 12.71 -15.99
C PRO A 70 7.07 11.77 -16.80
N ASP A 71 6.97 10.51 -16.38
CA ASP A 71 6.18 9.46 -17.05
C ASP A 71 4.96 9.04 -16.22
N GLY A 72 4.58 9.85 -15.24
CA GLY A 72 3.44 9.55 -14.37
C GLY A 72 3.59 8.19 -13.66
N TYR A 73 2.60 7.32 -13.83
CA TYR A 73 2.60 5.97 -13.26
C TYR A 73 3.56 4.99 -13.95
N ASP A 74 3.97 5.28 -15.18
CA ASP A 74 4.97 4.50 -15.91
C ASP A 74 6.40 4.87 -15.48
N THR A 75 6.55 5.88 -14.61
CA THR A 75 7.85 6.26 -14.06
C THR A 75 8.45 5.09 -13.28
N LEU A 76 9.71 4.78 -13.55
CA LEU A 76 10.45 3.79 -12.76
C LEU A 76 10.59 4.27 -11.32
N VAL A 77 10.16 3.42 -10.38
CA VAL A 77 10.23 3.66 -8.95
C VAL A 77 11.66 3.93 -8.53
N ALA A 78 12.67 3.27 -9.12
CA ALA A 78 14.07 3.50 -8.81
C ALA A 78 14.55 4.92 -9.17
N ASP A 79 13.96 5.52 -10.21
CA ASP A 79 14.37 6.81 -10.75
C ASP A 79 13.51 7.97 -10.24
N ALA A 80 12.39 7.66 -9.58
CA ALA A 80 11.46 8.65 -9.05
C ALA A 80 12.04 9.32 -7.78
N PRO A 81 12.36 10.65 -7.82
CA PRO A 81 12.72 11.37 -6.62
C PRO A 81 11.51 11.43 -5.67
N ARG A 82 11.73 11.14 -4.39
CA ARG A 82 10.66 11.06 -3.40
C ARG A 82 11.14 11.39 -1.99
N SER A 83 10.26 12.05 -1.26
CA SER A 83 10.36 12.25 0.19
C SER A 83 9.98 10.97 0.96
N GLY A 84 10.24 10.97 2.27
CA GLY A 84 9.80 9.90 3.18
C GLY A 84 8.27 9.74 3.17
N GLY A 85 7.52 10.85 3.25
CA GLY A 85 6.06 10.83 3.19
C GLY A 85 5.52 10.32 1.85
N GLU A 86 6.14 10.65 0.71
CA GLU A 86 5.76 10.08 -0.59
C GLU A 86 6.04 8.57 -0.67
N SER A 87 7.15 8.12 -0.09
CA SER A 87 7.46 6.68 0.00
C SER A 87 6.41 5.94 0.84
N GLN A 88 6.04 6.49 2.00
CA GLN A 88 4.98 5.95 2.85
C GLN A 88 3.63 5.90 2.12
N ARG A 89 3.26 6.97 1.40
CA ARG A 89 2.03 7.00 0.59
C ARG A 89 2.02 5.96 -0.53
N LEU A 90 3.16 5.64 -1.16
CA LEU A 90 3.24 4.51 -2.11
C LEU A 90 3.04 3.16 -1.41
N GLY A 91 3.69 2.95 -0.25
CA GLY A 91 3.51 1.74 0.54
C GLY A 91 2.05 1.54 0.98
N LEU A 92 1.39 2.63 1.35
CA LEU A 92 -0.02 2.63 1.71
C LEU A 92 -0.93 2.39 0.49
N ALA A 93 -0.65 3.02 -0.66
CA ALA A 93 -1.38 2.76 -1.90
C ALA A 93 -1.32 1.27 -2.27
N ARG A 94 -0.16 0.62 -2.12
CA ARG A 94 0.00 -0.83 -2.31
C ARG A 94 -0.87 -1.65 -1.35
N ALA A 95 -0.90 -1.26 -0.08
CA ALA A 95 -1.72 -1.92 0.94
C ALA A 95 -3.23 -1.76 0.66
N PHE A 96 -3.65 -0.56 0.21
CA PHE A 96 -5.02 -0.30 -0.21
C PHE A 96 -5.39 -1.09 -1.46
N ALA A 97 -4.54 -1.10 -2.48
CA ALA A 97 -4.80 -1.81 -3.73
C ALA A 97 -5.13 -3.28 -3.48
N HIS A 98 -4.43 -3.92 -2.53
CA HIS A 98 -4.61 -5.30 -2.13
C HIS A 98 -6.03 -5.63 -1.60
N GLY A 99 -6.66 -4.74 -0.83
CA GLY A 99 -8.07 -4.88 -0.42
C GLY A 99 -8.40 -6.12 0.44
N GLY A 100 -7.45 -6.58 1.25
CA GLY A 100 -7.58 -7.75 2.12
C GLY A 100 -8.59 -7.59 3.27
N ARG A 101 -8.80 -8.66 4.04
CA ARG A 101 -9.64 -8.73 5.26
C ARG A 101 -9.09 -7.89 6.41
N LEU A 102 -7.76 -7.78 6.51
CA LEU A 102 -7.06 -7.07 7.57
C LEU A 102 -6.01 -6.15 6.95
N LEU A 103 -5.96 -4.91 7.42
CA LEU A 103 -4.90 -3.96 7.10
C LEU A 103 -4.07 -3.70 8.35
N ILE A 104 -2.76 -3.88 8.24
CA ILE A 104 -1.79 -3.59 9.32
C ILE A 104 -0.99 -2.36 8.94
N LEU A 105 -1.00 -1.34 9.80
CA LEU A 105 -0.20 -0.13 9.65
C LEU A 105 0.86 -0.12 10.75
N ASP A 106 2.13 -0.21 10.35
CA ASP A 106 3.28 -0.18 11.25
C ASP A 106 4.02 1.15 11.04
N ASP A 107 3.63 2.16 11.82
CA ASP A 107 4.11 3.54 11.75
C ASP A 107 4.10 4.13 10.33
N ALA A 108 3.18 3.64 9.49
CA ALA A 108 3.10 3.97 8.08
C ALA A 108 2.64 5.40 7.79
N LEU A 109 2.26 6.16 8.84
CA LEU A 109 1.75 7.52 8.72
C LEU A 109 2.66 8.60 9.35
N SER A 110 3.78 8.20 9.97
CA SER A 110 4.60 9.10 10.79
C SER A 110 5.36 10.19 10.02
N SER A 111 5.61 9.99 8.72
CA SER A 111 6.30 10.97 7.87
C SER A 111 5.35 11.87 7.08
N LEU A 112 4.03 11.79 7.33
CA LEU A 112 3.04 12.65 6.69
C LEU A 112 2.81 13.94 7.47
N ASP A 113 2.43 15.00 6.76
CA ASP A 113 1.87 16.18 7.40
C ASP A 113 0.48 15.87 7.96
N THR A 114 0.09 16.59 9.01
CA THR A 114 -1.17 16.36 9.75
C THR A 114 -2.42 16.42 8.88
N VAL A 115 -2.43 17.23 7.82
CA VAL A 115 -3.60 17.33 6.93
C VAL A 115 -3.72 16.08 6.06
N THR A 116 -2.61 15.60 5.51
CA THR A 116 -2.62 14.38 4.72
C THR A 116 -2.93 13.15 5.57
N GLU A 117 -2.35 13.06 6.78
CA GLU A 117 -2.63 11.99 7.73
C GLU A 117 -4.13 11.91 8.06
N ALA A 118 -4.76 13.04 8.40
CA ALA A 118 -6.18 13.08 8.76
C ALA A 118 -7.09 12.61 7.61
N ARG A 119 -6.76 12.98 6.37
CA ARG A 119 -7.54 12.57 5.19
C ARG A 119 -7.41 11.07 4.90
N ILE A 120 -6.21 10.53 5.06
CA ILE A 120 -5.98 9.09 4.93
C ILE A 120 -6.74 8.34 6.02
N ALA A 121 -6.71 8.83 7.26
CA ALA A 121 -7.41 8.20 8.37
C ALA A 121 -8.94 8.18 8.20
N GLU A 122 -9.53 9.20 7.56
CA GLU A 122 -10.96 9.22 7.23
C GLU A 122 -11.35 8.18 6.15
N ALA A 123 -10.39 7.75 5.33
CA ALA A 123 -10.61 6.77 4.28
C ALA A 123 -10.43 5.31 4.73
N LEU A 124 -10.03 5.08 5.98
CA LEU A 124 -9.85 3.78 6.64
C LEU A 124 -11.12 3.34 7.37
#